data_AF-A0A7U3Q5B3-F1
#
_entry.id   AF-A0A7U3Q5B3-F1
#
_cell.length_a   1.000
_cell.length_b   1.000
_cell.length_c   1.000
_cell.angle_alpha   90.00
_cell.angle_beta   90.00
_cell.angle_gamma   90.00
#
_symmetry.space_group_name_H-M   'P 1'
#
loop_
_entity.id
_entity.type
_entity.pdbx_description
1 polymer ?
#
loop_
_entity_poly.entity_id
_entity_poly.type
_entity_poly.pdbx_seq_one_letter_code
_entity_poly.pdbx_strand_id
1 'polypeptide(L)'
;MSQIKSLAQQLKSKLEEQKGVPVINDAETSQAQKERDKPDDRYSVTDAKKISALLSALRDFNMDGQEKILIRLDKRTIAQLKQLKVATNIEMNRVIAFALQNFLKSHPWLNDYISQTLKQMAHELD
;
A
#
# COMPACT_ATOMS: atom_id res chain seq x y z
N MET A 1 10.51 48.15 1.47
CA MET A 1 9.12 47.63 1.38
C MET A 1 9.13 46.38 0.52
N SER A 2 8.90 45.19 1.12
CA SER A 2 9.08 43.89 0.47
C SER A 2 7.96 43.59 -0.54
N GLN A 3 8.33 43.42 -1.80
CA GLN A 3 7.42 42.98 -2.86
C GLN A 3 7.29 41.45 -2.85
N ILE A 4 6.24 40.94 -2.23
CA ILE A 4 5.84 39.52 -2.38
C ILE A 4 5.26 39.39 -3.80
N LYS A 5 6.10 39.00 -4.76
CA LYS A 5 5.65 38.76 -6.13
C LYS A 5 4.74 37.54 -6.16
N SER A 6 3.60 37.67 -6.82
CA SER A 6 2.59 36.61 -6.94
C SER A 6 3.16 35.39 -7.65
N LEU A 7 2.75 34.18 -7.23
CA LEU A 7 3.17 32.90 -7.82
C LEU A 7 2.94 32.85 -9.34
N ALA A 8 1.88 33.52 -9.82
CA ALA A 8 1.57 33.64 -11.24
C ALA A 8 2.62 34.47 -12.01
N GLN A 9 3.19 35.50 -11.37
CA GLN A 9 4.27 36.31 -11.98
C GLN A 9 5.58 35.53 -12.06
N GLN A 10 5.88 34.70 -11.05
CA GLN A 10 7.06 33.82 -11.10
C GLN A 10 6.96 32.80 -12.23
N LEU A 11 5.78 32.20 -12.45
CA LEU A 11 5.54 31.27 -13.54
C LEU A 11 5.74 31.91 -14.93
N LYS A 12 5.27 33.15 -15.10
CA LYS A 12 5.42 33.89 -16.36
C LYS A 12 6.90 34.22 -16.65
N SER A 13 7.64 34.73 -15.68
CA SER A 13 9.07 35.01 -15.86
C SER A 13 9.87 33.76 -16.21
N LYS A 14 9.58 32.63 -15.57
CA LYS A 14 10.27 31.36 -15.84
C LYS A 14 9.98 30.80 -17.24
N LEU A 15 8.79 31.05 -17.77
CA LEU A 15 8.39 30.67 -19.13
C LEU A 15 9.04 31.56 -20.19
N GLU A 16 9.23 32.85 -19.91
CA GLU A 16 9.92 33.75 -20.83
C GLU A 16 11.43 33.51 -20.86
N GLU A 17 12.06 33.17 -19.72
CA GLU A 17 13.48 32.77 -19.66
C GLU A 17 13.77 31.51 -20.49
N GLN A 18 12.81 30.58 -20.61
CA GLN A 18 12.99 29.35 -21.40
C GLN A 18 12.75 29.51 -22.90
N LYS A 19 12.19 30.63 -23.37
CA LYS A 19 11.85 30.83 -24.78
C LYS A 19 12.90 31.56 -25.61
N GLY A 20 14.03 31.94 -25.00
CA GLY A 20 15.02 32.83 -25.60
C GLY A 20 16.44 32.29 -25.67
N VAL A 21 16.67 31.13 -26.30
CA VAL A 21 17.99 30.81 -26.88
C VAL A 21 17.83 29.96 -28.15
N PRO A 22 18.15 30.49 -29.34
CA PRO A 22 18.46 29.66 -30.50
C PRO A 22 20.00 29.50 -30.66
N VAL A 23 20.39 28.47 -31.44
CA VAL A 23 21.61 28.36 -32.29
C VAL A 23 22.72 27.37 -31.88
N ILE A 24 22.74 26.24 -32.62
CA ILE A 24 23.82 25.54 -33.39
C ILE A 24 24.97 24.75 -32.69
N ASN A 25 25.20 23.55 -33.26
CA ASN A 25 26.37 22.62 -33.33
C ASN A 25 27.76 23.22 -33.00
N ASP A 26 28.75 22.53 -32.42
CA ASP A 26 29.38 21.26 -32.82
C ASP A 26 30.27 20.68 -31.68
N ALA A 27 30.64 19.41 -31.84
CA ALA A 27 31.82 18.71 -31.31
C ALA A 27 31.91 18.24 -29.83
N GLU A 28 31.93 16.90 -29.75
CA GLU A 28 32.82 16.05 -28.91
C GLU A 28 32.46 15.71 -27.45
N THR A 29 32.36 14.37 -27.27
CA THR A 29 32.69 13.60 -26.06
C THR A 29 31.70 13.64 -24.91
N SER A 30 30.80 12.65 -24.89
CA SER A 30 30.67 11.71 -23.77
C SER A 30 29.46 10.78 -23.98
N GLN A 31 29.75 9.55 -24.37
CA GLN A 31 28.83 8.44 -24.19
C GLN A 31 28.71 8.15 -22.69
N ALA A 32 27.60 8.57 -22.09
CA ALA A 32 27.05 7.99 -20.87
C ALA A 32 25.61 8.49 -20.69
N GLN A 33 24.72 8.11 -21.61
CA GLN A 33 23.29 8.14 -21.34
C GLN A 33 23.02 7.14 -20.22
N LYS A 34 23.07 7.60 -18.96
CA LYS A 34 22.28 6.98 -17.90
C LYS A 34 20.83 7.24 -18.25
N GLU A 35 20.22 6.21 -18.83
CA GLU A 35 18.78 6.06 -18.94
C GLU A 35 18.17 6.48 -17.60
N ARG A 36 17.43 7.59 -17.64
CA ARG A 36 16.49 7.93 -16.58
C ARG A 36 15.41 6.86 -16.67
N ASP A 37 15.52 5.86 -15.81
CA ASP A 37 14.42 4.94 -15.48
C ASP A 37 13.16 5.79 -15.28
N LYS A 38 12.27 5.73 -16.25
CA LYS A 38 10.89 6.15 -16.04
C LYS A 38 10.32 5.25 -14.95
N PRO A 39 9.60 5.79 -13.97
CA PRO A 39 8.93 4.94 -12.99
C PRO A 39 8.02 3.98 -13.75
N ASP A 40 8.29 2.69 -13.57
CA ASP A 40 7.47 1.58 -14.02
C ASP A 40 5.99 1.86 -13.83
N ASP A 41 5.28 1.98 -14.94
CA ASP A 41 3.82 1.90 -14.98
C ASP A 41 3.41 0.41 -14.88
N ARG A 42 3.82 -0.26 -13.80
CA ARG A 42 3.69 -1.73 -13.58
C ARG A 42 2.37 -2.13 -12.91
N TYR A 43 1.31 -1.35 -13.02
CA TYR A 43 0.00 -1.84 -12.61
C TYR A 43 -0.78 -2.31 -13.82
N SER A 44 -0.71 -3.62 -14.09
CA SER A 44 -1.55 -4.20 -15.13
C SER A 44 -3.03 -3.97 -14.78
N VAL A 45 -3.89 -3.84 -15.79
CA VAL A 45 -5.35 -3.69 -15.60
C VAL A 45 -5.92 -4.85 -14.74
N THR A 46 -5.31 -6.03 -14.82
CA THR A 46 -5.65 -7.21 -14.00
C THR A 46 -5.35 -6.99 -12.53
N ASP A 47 -4.24 -6.35 -12.20
CA ASP A 47 -3.86 -6.04 -10.81
C ASP A 47 -4.76 -4.95 -10.23
N ALA A 48 -5.14 -3.96 -11.04
CA ALA A 48 -6.08 -2.93 -10.62
C ALA A 48 -7.45 -3.52 -10.20
N LYS A 49 -7.97 -4.50 -10.95
CA LYS A 49 -9.22 -5.19 -10.61
C LYS A 49 -9.11 -5.97 -9.30
N LYS A 50 -8.02 -6.72 -9.11
CA LYS A 50 -7.78 -7.49 -7.87
C LYS A 50 -7.64 -6.58 -6.66
N ILE A 51 -6.90 -5.47 -6.81
CA ILE A 51 -6.73 -4.47 -5.75
C ILE A 51 -8.07 -3.83 -5.40
N SER A 52 -8.86 -3.44 -6.41
CA SER A 52 -10.19 -2.88 -6.20
C SER A 52 -11.12 -3.85 -5.45
N ALA A 53 -11.13 -5.13 -5.84
CA ALA A 53 -11.93 -6.16 -5.17
C ALA A 53 -11.51 -6.35 -3.70
N LEU A 54 -10.20 -6.41 -3.42
CA LEU A 54 -9.69 -6.52 -2.05
C LEU A 54 -10.08 -5.30 -1.20
N LEU A 55 -9.92 -4.09 -1.74
CA LEU A 55 -10.26 -2.86 -1.02
C LEU A 55 -11.77 -2.76 -0.76
N SER A 56 -12.61 -3.22 -1.69
CA SER A 56 -14.06 -3.32 -1.43
C SER A 56 -14.34 -4.29 -0.31
N ALA A 57 -13.81 -5.52 -0.39
CA ALA A 57 -14.00 -6.54 0.64
C ALA A 57 -13.58 -6.06 2.04
N LEU A 58 -12.48 -5.30 2.14
CA LEU A 58 -12.03 -4.70 3.39
C LEU A 58 -12.98 -3.61 3.91
N ARG A 59 -13.53 -2.76 3.04
CA ARG A 59 -14.51 -1.71 3.42
C ARG A 59 -15.86 -2.30 3.81
N ASP A 60 -16.25 -3.38 3.18
CA ASP A 60 -17.53 -4.06 3.44
C ASP A 60 -17.44 -5.02 4.65
N PHE A 61 -16.22 -5.34 5.10
CA PHE A 61 -16.00 -6.22 6.25
C PHE A 61 -16.56 -5.63 7.55
N ASN A 62 -17.53 -6.31 8.17
CA ASN A 62 -18.10 -5.90 9.44
C ASN A 62 -17.24 -6.39 10.62
N MET A 63 -17.00 -5.51 11.60
CA MET A 63 -16.27 -5.82 12.83
C MET A 63 -17.23 -5.86 14.02
N ASP A 64 -18.16 -6.82 14.03
CA ASP A 64 -19.20 -6.99 15.06
C ASP A 64 -18.77 -7.84 16.26
N GLY A 65 -17.57 -8.43 16.21
CA GLY A 65 -16.99 -9.20 17.31
C GLY A 65 -16.86 -8.39 18.60
N GLN A 66 -17.25 -9.00 19.72
CA GLN A 66 -17.20 -8.38 21.06
C GLN A 66 -15.85 -8.62 21.77
N GLU A 67 -15.12 -9.65 21.37
CA GLU A 67 -13.86 -10.02 22.01
C GLU A 67 -12.70 -9.17 21.53
N LYS A 68 -11.83 -8.80 22.47
CA LYS A 68 -10.63 -7.99 22.21
C LYS A 68 -9.39 -8.79 22.57
N ILE A 69 -8.43 -8.80 21.65
CA ILE A 69 -7.14 -9.47 21.84
C ILE A 69 -6.01 -8.47 21.60
N LEU A 70 -4.97 -8.53 22.44
CA LEU A 70 -3.74 -7.79 22.23
C LEU A 70 -2.79 -8.64 21.38
N ILE A 71 -2.47 -8.17 20.17
CA ILE A 71 -1.57 -8.88 19.25
C ILE A 71 -0.24 -8.13 19.16
N ARG A 72 0.87 -8.87 19.21
CA ARG A 72 2.20 -8.35 18.90
C ARG A 72 2.52 -8.60 17.44
N LEU A 73 2.86 -7.56 16.71
CA LEU A 73 3.29 -7.62 15.31
C LEU A 73 4.71 -7.07 15.20
N ASP A 74 5.46 -7.54 14.21
CA ASP A 74 6.80 -7.03 13.93
C ASP A 74 6.76 -5.60 13.36
N LYS A 75 7.89 -4.90 13.47
CA LYS A 75 8.00 -3.49 13.07
C LYS A 75 7.69 -3.26 11.58
N ARG A 76 8.07 -4.20 10.71
CA ARG A 76 7.87 -4.07 9.26
C ARG A 76 6.39 -4.17 8.93
N THR A 77 5.69 -5.16 9.50
CA THR A 77 4.24 -5.32 9.31
C THR A 77 3.46 -4.11 9.80
N ILE A 78 3.80 -3.57 10.98
CA ILE A 78 3.17 -2.34 11.49
C ILE A 78 3.38 -1.15 10.55
N ALA A 79 4.58 -0.98 10.00
CA ALA A 79 4.86 0.10 9.06
C ALA A 79 4.00 -0.02 7.78
N GLN A 80 3.85 -1.23 7.24
CA GLN A 80 3.01 -1.49 6.08
C GLN A 80 1.53 -1.23 6.37
N LEU A 81 1.02 -1.66 7.52
CA LEU A 81 -0.36 -1.39 7.94
C LEU A 81 -0.64 0.11 8.09
N LYS A 82 0.31 0.87 8.63
CA LYS A 82 0.21 2.34 8.73
C LYS A 82 0.17 2.99 7.35
N GLN A 83 1.05 2.58 6.43
CA GLN A 83 1.05 3.08 5.05
C GLN A 83 -0.26 2.75 4.33
N LEU A 84 -0.76 1.52 4.48
CA LEU A 84 -2.03 1.10 3.90
C LEU A 84 -3.20 1.94 4.44
N LYS A 85 -3.23 2.19 5.76
CA LYS A 85 -4.23 3.06 6.39
C LYS A 85 -4.21 4.47 5.77
N VAL A 86 -3.03 5.07 5.64
CA VAL A 86 -2.89 6.41 5.06
C VAL A 86 -3.29 6.43 3.58
N ALA A 87 -2.93 5.42 2.81
CA ALA A 87 -3.20 5.36 1.38
C ALA A 87 -4.67 5.06 1.03
N THR A 88 -5.38 4.31 1.88
CA THR A 88 -6.71 3.77 1.54
C THR A 88 -7.83 4.24 2.47
N ASN A 89 -7.49 4.92 3.56
CA ASN A 89 -8.37 5.28 4.67
C ASN A 89 -9.08 4.08 5.34
N ILE A 90 -8.46 2.90 5.28
CA ILE A 90 -8.97 1.68 5.92
C ILE A 90 -8.24 1.48 7.26
N GLU A 91 -8.99 1.28 8.33
CA GLU A 91 -8.43 1.10 9.68
C GLU A 91 -7.58 -0.17 9.80
N MET A 92 -6.46 -0.08 10.55
CA MET A 92 -5.53 -1.21 10.69
C MET A 92 -6.19 -2.43 11.33
N ASN A 93 -7.01 -2.22 12.37
CA ASN A 93 -7.69 -3.31 13.08
C ASN A 93 -8.64 -4.09 12.17
N ARG A 94 -9.27 -3.40 11.20
CA ARG A 94 -10.15 -3.99 10.20
C ARG A 94 -9.39 -4.91 9.26
N VAL A 95 -8.23 -4.47 8.79
CA VAL A 95 -7.35 -5.31 7.95
C VAL A 95 -6.89 -6.55 8.72
N ILE A 96 -6.49 -6.39 9.98
CA ILE A 96 -6.04 -7.50 10.83
C ILE A 96 -7.18 -8.52 11.03
N ALA A 97 -8.37 -8.06 11.42
CA ALA A 97 -9.52 -8.91 11.65
C ALA A 97 -9.97 -9.62 10.35
N PHE A 98 -10.00 -8.91 9.23
CA PHE A 98 -10.31 -9.49 7.92
C PHE A 98 -9.29 -10.58 7.54
N ALA A 99 -7.99 -10.30 7.70
CA ALA A 99 -6.93 -11.25 7.36
C ALA A 99 -7.02 -12.53 8.19
N LEU A 100 -7.25 -12.41 9.51
CA LEU A 100 -7.43 -13.56 10.39
C LEU A 100 -8.66 -14.38 10.00
N GLN A 101 -9.80 -13.74 9.77
CA GLN A 101 -11.02 -14.46 9.38
C GLN A 101 -10.85 -15.14 8.02
N ASN A 102 -10.25 -14.45 7.05
CA ASN A 102 -10.00 -15.00 5.73
C ASN A 102 -9.00 -16.18 5.79
N PHE A 103 -7.98 -16.09 6.65
CA PHE A 103 -7.04 -17.18 6.88
C PHE A 103 -7.74 -18.44 7.39
N LEU A 104 -8.59 -18.32 8.42
CA LEU A 104 -9.35 -19.45 8.96
C LEU A 104 -10.36 -20.01 7.94
N LYS A 105 -11.05 -19.16 7.19
CA LYS A 105 -11.97 -19.58 6.12
C LYS A 105 -11.26 -20.33 4.99
N SER A 106 -10.03 -19.94 4.67
CA SER A 106 -9.24 -20.58 3.61
C SER A 106 -8.66 -21.94 4.03
N HIS A 107 -8.64 -22.25 5.34
CA HIS A 107 -8.08 -23.48 5.91
C HIS A 107 -9.10 -24.17 6.83
N PRO A 108 -10.24 -24.65 6.29
CA PRO A 108 -11.31 -25.26 7.10
C PRO A 108 -10.83 -26.50 7.89
N TRP A 109 -9.84 -27.23 7.35
CA TRP A 109 -9.21 -28.37 8.01
C TRP A 109 -8.60 -28.05 9.38
N LEU A 110 -8.27 -26.78 9.65
CA LEU A 110 -7.71 -26.37 10.93
C LEU A 110 -8.73 -26.54 12.06
N ASN A 111 -10.02 -26.30 11.80
CA ASN A 111 -11.08 -26.51 12.79
C ASN A 111 -11.25 -27.99 13.13
N ASP A 112 -11.16 -28.86 12.12
CA ASP A 112 -11.25 -30.30 12.30
C ASP A 112 -10.06 -30.82 13.13
N TYR A 113 -8.86 -30.37 12.80
CA TYR A 113 -7.65 -30.69 13.53
C TYR A 113 -7.74 -30.23 15.00
N ILE A 114 -8.10 -28.97 15.26
CA ILE A 114 -8.28 -28.45 16.62
C ILE A 114 -9.28 -29.30 17.40
N SER A 115 -10.42 -29.63 16.79
CA SER A 115 -11.46 -30.43 17.44
C SER A 115 -11.00 -31.85 17.78
N GLN A 116 -10.23 -32.50 16.90
CA GLN A 116 -9.67 -33.83 17.14
C GLN A 116 -8.63 -33.81 18.25
N THR A 117 -7.70 -32.84 18.23
CA THR A 117 -6.67 -32.72 19.26
C THR A 117 -7.28 -32.44 20.64
N LEU A 118 -8.31 -31.58 20.72
CA LEU A 118 -9.01 -31.31 21.98
C LEU A 118 -9.70 -32.57 22.55
N LYS A 119 -10.31 -33.40 21.70
CA LYS A 119 -10.91 -34.68 22.13
C LYS A 119 -9.88 -35.68 22.63
N GLN A 120 -8.72 -35.76 21.97
CA GLN A 120 -7.63 -36.64 22.39
C GLN A 120 -7.08 -36.22 23.75
N MET A 121 -6.82 -34.92 23.97
CA MET A 121 -6.37 -34.43 25.28
C MET A 121 -7.38 -34.69 26.38
N ALA A 122 -8.68 -34.54 26.11
CA ALA A 122 -9.72 -34.82 27.10
C ALA A 122 -9.78 -36.31 27.50
N HIS A 123 -9.52 -37.22 26.57
CA HIS A 123 -9.49 -38.66 26.82
C HIS A 123 -8.21 -39.13 27.56
N GLU A 124 -7.12 -38.36 27.51
CA GLU A 124 -5.88 -38.68 28.22
C GLU A 124 -5.88 -38.26 29.70
N LEU A 125 -6.89 -37.50 30.14
CA LEU A 125 -7.04 -37.04 31.53
C LEU A 125 -8.06 -37.84 32.35
N ASP A 126 -8.81 -38.76 31.74
CA ASP A 126 -9.71 -39.72 32.38
C ASP A 126 -9.03 -41.09 32.56
#